data_AF-A0A2R6LCN6-F1
#
_entry.id   AF-A0A2R6LCN6-F1
#
_cell.length_a   1.000
_cell.length_b   1.000
_cell.length_c   1.000
_cell.angle_alpha   90.00
_cell.angle_beta   90.00
_cell.angle_gamma   90.00
#
_symmetry.space_group_name_H-M   'P 1'
#
loop_
_entity.id
_entity.type
_entity.pdbx_description
1 polymer ?
#
loop_
_entity_poly.entity_id
_entity_poly.type
_entity_poly.pdbx_seq_one_letter_code
_entity_poly.pdbx_strand_id
1 'polypeptide(L)'
;MLVFVLLFGFAVIAVVQPFCSPFGINQPQWELEVWVYEERALDGNDTELDVGVLVSGQAGSTIHDVRLAFEDSDGQVYRTVEVGTLSGLANETRTVRLDRRPSVVRVETGPIEKGNDDAEYWIKGVQQANGEYEQFIQEHQEC
;
A
#
# COMPACT_ATOMS: atom_id res chain seq x y z
N MET A 1 -17.20 -46.85 -48.36
CA MET A 1 -17.39 -46.47 -46.94
C MET A 1 -16.15 -45.68 -46.55
N LEU A 2 -16.25 -44.35 -46.59
CA LEU A 2 -15.12 -43.43 -46.43
C LEU A 2 -15.23 -42.84 -45.02
N VAL A 3 -14.33 -43.23 -44.12
CA VAL A 3 -14.32 -42.75 -42.73
C VAL A 3 -13.51 -41.45 -42.71
N PHE A 4 -14.23 -40.33 -42.51
CA PHE A 4 -13.64 -39.05 -42.13
C PHE A 4 -13.12 -39.16 -40.69
N VAL A 5 -11.82 -38.99 -40.49
CA VAL A 5 -11.25 -38.73 -39.16
C VAL A 5 -10.96 -37.23 -39.09
N LEU A 6 -11.94 -36.49 -38.56
CA LEU A 6 -11.79 -35.10 -38.13
C LEU A 6 -10.96 -35.09 -36.85
N LEU A 7 -9.67 -34.78 -36.98
CA LEU A 7 -8.80 -34.47 -35.84
C LEU A 7 -9.16 -33.08 -35.32
N PHE A 8 -10.06 -33.01 -34.34
CA PHE A 8 -10.23 -31.83 -33.50
C PHE A 8 -8.97 -31.63 -32.67
N GLY A 9 -8.15 -30.66 -33.06
CA GLY A 9 -7.06 -30.16 -32.24
C GLY A 9 -7.62 -29.57 -30.96
N PHE A 10 -7.51 -30.31 -29.87
CA PHE A 10 -7.66 -29.79 -28.52
C PHE A 10 -6.53 -28.79 -28.29
N ALA A 11 -6.79 -27.51 -28.51
CA ALA A 11 -6.01 -26.45 -27.93
C ALA A 11 -6.22 -26.54 -26.41
N VAL A 12 -5.28 -27.17 -25.71
CA VAL A 12 -5.18 -27.05 -24.26
C VAL A 12 -4.79 -25.59 -24.02
N ILE A 13 -5.80 -24.75 -23.80
CA ILE A 13 -5.60 -23.44 -23.19
C ILE A 13 -5.14 -23.77 -21.77
N ALA A 14 -3.82 -23.82 -21.58
CA ALA A 14 -3.23 -23.72 -20.27
C ALA A 14 -3.64 -22.35 -19.73
N VAL A 15 -4.74 -22.32 -18.99
CA VAL A 15 -5.08 -21.20 -18.13
C VAL A 15 -3.92 -21.12 -17.16
N VAL A 16 -3.00 -20.19 -17.40
CA VAL A 16 -1.97 -19.82 -16.45
C VAL A 16 -2.72 -19.14 -15.32
N GLN A 17 -3.26 -19.93 -14.39
CA GLN A 17 -3.73 -19.38 -13.14
C GLN A 17 -2.49 -18.88 -12.41
N PRO A 18 -2.49 -17.65 -11.85
CA PRO A 18 -1.40 -17.21 -11.01
C PRO A 18 -1.23 -18.25 -9.90
N PHE A 19 -0.04 -18.84 -9.83
CA PHE A 19 0.29 -19.88 -8.87
C PHE A 19 0.23 -19.29 -7.46
N CYS A 20 -0.91 -19.45 -6.79
CA CYS A 20 -1.00 -19.24 -5.35
C CYS A 20 -0.24 -20.38 -4.68
N SER A 21 0.79 -20.08 -3.89
CA SER A 21 1.55 -21.12 -3.18
C SER A 21 0.66 -21.79 -2.14
N PRO A 22 0.45 -23.12 -2.18
CA PRO A 22 -0.43 -23.82 -1.24
C PRO A 22 0.21 -24.07 0.14
N PHE A 23 1.43 -23.58 0.37
CA PHE A 23 2.12 -23.73 1.65
C PHE A 23 2.02 -22.44 2.46
N GLY A 24 1.06 -22.44 3.38
CA GLY A 24 0.82 -21.36 4.32
C GLY A 24 2.03 -21.05 5.19
N ILE A 25 2.54 -19.83 5.00
CA ILE A 25 3.19 -19.01 6.02
C ILE A 25 2.73 -17.59 5.68
N ASN A 26 1.56 -17.18 6.19
CA ASN A 26 0.87 -15.91 5.86
C ASN A 26 1.73 -14.69 6.26
N GLN A 27 2.65 -14.28 5.39
CA GLN A 27 3.31 -12.99 5.45
C GLN A 27 3.18 -12.35 4.07
N PRO A 28 2.79 -11.07 4.01
CA PRO A 28 2.64 -10.39 2.74
C PRO A 28 3.97 -10.42 1.98
N GLN A 29 3.91 -10.52 0.66
CA GLN A 29 5.12 -10.48 -0.17
C GLN A 29 5.84 -9.13 -0.03
N TRP A 30 5.07 -8.06 0.16
CA TRP A 30 5.57 -6.73 0.49
C TRP A 30 4.54 -5.94 1.29
N GLU A 31 5.03 -4.92 1.98
CA GLU A 31 4.19 -3.97 2.71
C GLU A 31 4.53 -2.53 2.31
N LEU A 32 3.50 -1.68 2.19
CA LEU A 32 3.64 -0.24 2.13
C LEU A 32 3.10 0.35 3.43
N GLU A 33 3.97 1.00 4.19
CA GLU A 33 3.70 1.39 5.56
C GLU A 33 3.87 2.90 5.75
N VAL A 34 2.93 3.52 6.46
CA VAL A 34 3.10 4.87 7.01
C VAL A 34 3.61 4.78 8.44
N TRP A 35 4.53 5.67 8.78
CA TRP A 35 5.04 5.88 10.13
C TRP A 35 5.04 7.37 10.47
N VAL A 36 4.67 7.74 11.69
CA VAL A 36 4.91 9.10 12.22
C VAL A 36 6.09 9.01 13.17
N TYR A 37 7.23 9.58 12.76
CA TYR A 37 8.47 9.51 13.54
C TYR A 37 8.55 10.59 14.61
N GLU A 38 8.08 11.80 14.28
CA GLU A 38 8.08 12.91 15.22
C GLU A 38 6.82 13.76 15.03
N GLU A 39 6.28 14.23 16.14
CA GLU A 39 5.17 15.19 16.19
C GLU A 39 5.61 16.39 17.04
N ARG A 40 5.44 17.59 16.48
CA ARG A 40 5.71 18.85 17.16
C ARG A 40 4.45 19.72 17.13
N ALA A 41 3.92 20.05 18.30
CA ALA A 41 2.88 21.07 18.41
C ALA A 41 3.47 22.44 18.08
N LEU A 42 2.77 23.21 17.25
CA LEU A 42 3.12 24.59 16.92
C LEU A 42 2.19 25.56 17.66
N ASP A 43 2.46 26.87 17.55
CA ASP A 43 1.59 27.89 18.17
C ASP A 43 0.16 27.77 17.65
N GLY A 44 -0.81 27.68 18.57
CA GLY A 44 -2.23 27.49 18.24
C GLY A 44 -2.63 26.02 18.16
N ASN A 45 -3.40 25.65 17.13
CA ASN A 45 -3.83 24.26 16.87
C ASN A 45 -2.95 23.55 15.82
N ASP A 46 -1.98 24.25 15.25
CA ASP A 46 -1.14 23.73 14.19
C ASP A 46 -0.19 22.63 14.70
N THR A 47 0.15 21.69 13.83
CA THR A 47 1.04 20.56 14.14
C THR A 47 2.01 20.32 13.00
N GLU A 48 3.28 20.03 13.30
CA GLU A 48 4.26 19.56 12.34
C GLU A 48 4.54 18.08 12.58
N LEU A 49 4.47 17.26 11.53
CA LEU A 49 4.74 15.82 11.57
C LEU A 49 5.90 15.47 10.64
N ASP A 50 6.82 14.63 11.11
CA ASP A 50 7.78 13.93 10.26
C ASP A 50 7.22 12.54 9.96
N VAL A 51 6.68 12.36 8.75
CA VAL A 51 5.96 11.15 8.32
C VAL A 51 6.81 10.36 7.33
N GLY A 52 7.09 9.09 7.64
CA GLY A 52 7.75 8.14 6.76
C GLY A 52 6.75 7.32 5.94
N VAL A 53 7.11 7.02 4.70
CA VAL A 53 6.49 6.00 3.87
C VAL A 53 7.55 4.98 3.49
N LEU A 54 7.36 3.73 3.90
CA LEU A 54 8.31 2.64 3.75
C LEU A 54 7.72 1.54 2.87
N VAL A 55 8.52 1.02 1.94
CA VAL A 55 8.24 -0.23 1.23
C VAL A 55 9.17 -1.31 1.77
N SER A 56 8.59 -2.38 2.31
CA SER A 56 9.31 -3.52 2.89
C SER A 56 8.93 -4.83 2.19
N GLY A 57 9.73 -5.88 2.36
CA GLY A 57 9.44 -7.24 1.84
C GLY A 57 9.95 -7.56 0.44
N GLN A 58 9.99 -6.63 -0.52
CA GLN A 58 10.51 -6.94 -1.87
C GLN A 58 11.15 -5.74 -2.61
N ALA A 59 12.21 -6.01 -3.40
CA ALA A 59 13.03 -4.99 -4.07
C ALA A 59 12.60 -4.65 -5.52
N GLY A 60 11.50 -5.21 -6.04
CA GLY A 60 11.12 -5.11 -7.46
C GLY A 60 9.83 -4.33 -7.77
N SER A 61 9.06 -3.95 -6.75
CA SER A 61 7.75 -3.32 -6.92
C SER A 61 7.90 -1.83 -7.25
N THR A 62 7.07 -1.30 -8.14
CA THR A 62 6.96 0.15 -8.39
C THR A 62 5.53 0.60 -8.13
N ILE A 63 5.38 1.55 -7.22
CA ILE A 63 4.09 2.09 -6.76
C ILE A 63 4.04 3.55 -7.19
N HIS A 64 3.08 3.89 -8.05
CA HIS A 64 2.93 5.24 -8.59
C HIS A 64 1.96 6.08 -7.77
N ASP A 65 2.09 7.40 -7.90
CA ASP A 65 1.20 8.39 -7.30
C ASP A 65 0.96 8.19 -5.80
N VAL A 66 2.01 7.82 -5.05
CA VAL A 66 1.94 7.64 -3.60
C VAL A 66 1.68 9.00 -2.95
N ARG A 67 0.66 9.06 -2.10
CA ARG A 67 0.22 10.26 -1.39
C ARG A 67 -0.07 9.94 0.06
N LEU A 68 0.19 10.90 0.94
CA LEU A 68 -0.24 10.87 2.34
C LEU A 68 -1.57 11.60 2.47
N ALA A 69 -2.60 10.94 2.99
CA ALA A 69 -3.88 11.55 3.32
C ALA A 69 -4.01 11.70 4.84
N PHE A 70 -4.39 12.90 5.28
CA PHE A 70 -4.53 13.27 6.68
C PHE A 70 -6.02 13.47 6.99
N GLU A 71 -6.53 12.65 7.90
CA GLU A 71 -7.94 12.60 8.28
C GLU A 71 -8.15 13.14 9.70
N ASP A 72 -9.28 13.83 9.92
CA ASP A 72 -9.73 14.23 11.25
C ASP A 72 -10.51 13.11 11.96
N SER A 73 -11.00 13.37 13.17
CA SER A 73 -11.72 12.39 13.98
C SER A 73 -13.08 11.99 13.40
N ASP A 74 -13.63 12.79 12.49
CA ASP A 74 -14.88 12.49 11.79
C ASP A 74 -14.62 11.66 10.51
N GLY A 75 -13.35 11.33 10.23
CA GLY A 75 -12.92 10.58 9.05
C GLY A 75 -12.81 11.42 7.77
N GLN A 76 -12.81 12.75 7.89
CA GLN A 76 -12.70 13.63 6.72
C GLN A 76 -11.24 13.91 6.38
N VAL A 77 -10.85 13.62 5.14
CA VAL A 77 -9.55 14.01 4.61
C VAL A 77 -9.52 15.53 4.43
N TYR A 78 -8.69 16.21 5.22
CA TYR A 78 -8.54 17.67 5.14
C TYR A 78 -7.24 18.09 4.46
N ARG A 79 -6.29 17.16 4.27
CA ARG A 79 -5.05 17.42 3.55
C ARG A 79 -4.50 16.17 2.88
N THR A 80 -3.91 16.38 1.70
CA THR A 80 -3.15 15.37 0.97
C THR A 80 -1.77 15.92 0.61
N VAL A 81 -0.72 15.10 0.72
CA VAL A 81 0.66 15.46 0.35
C VAL A 81 1.20 14.42 -0.60
N GLU A 82 1.75 14.87 -1.73
CA GLU A 82 2.38 13.98 -2.71
C GLU A 82 3.74 13.47 -2.18
N VAL A 83 3.93 12.15 -2.25
CA VAL A 83 5.21 11.48 -2.00
C VAL A 83 5.91 11.21 -3.33
N GLY A 84 5.18 10.70 -4.32
CA GLY A 84 5.66 10.44 -5.68
C GLY A 84 5.63 8.96 -6.05
N THR A 85 6.60 8.51 -6.85
CA THR A 85 6.76 7.09 -7.20
C THR A 85 7.78 6.43 -6.27
N LEU A 86 7.42 5.29 -5.69
CA LEU A 86 8.32 4.47 -4.86
C LEU A 86 8.69 3.20 -5.61
N SER A 87 9.97 2.79 -5.53
CA SER A 87 10.46 1.57 -6.19
C SER A 87 11.38 0.76 -5.28
N GLY A 88 11.17 -0.55 -5.24
CA GLY A 88 11.94 -1.48 -4.42
C GLY A 88 11.87 -1.18 -2.94
N LEU A 89 12.99 -1.33 -2.22
CA LEU A 89 13.07 -0.97 -0.80
C LEU A 89 13.22 0.56 -0.67
N ALA A 90 12.10 1.26 -0.69
CA ALA A 90 12.05 2.71 -0.58
C ALA A 90 11.72 3.15 0.85
N ASN A 91 12.36 4.24 1.31
CA ASN A 91 12.04 4.91 2.56
C ASN A 91 12.07 6.42 2.33
N GLU A 92 10.89 7.04 2.28
CA GLU A 92 10.73 8.47 2.02
C GLU A 92 10.10 9.15 3.23
N THR A 93 10.74 10.21 3.72
CA THR A 93 10.22 11.02 4.84
C THR A 93 9.79 12.39 4.37
N ARG A 94 8.62 12.84 4.84
CA ARG A 94 8.07 14.17 4.59
C ARG A 94 7.80 14.89 5.92
N THR A 95 8.38 16.07 6.06
CA THR A 95 7.96 17.02 7.10
C THR A 95 6.72 17.77 6.61
N VAL A 96 5.61 17.63 7.32
CA VAL A 96 4.31 18.19 6.94
C VAL A 96 3.77 19.06 8.07
N ARG A 97 3.48 20.33 7.76
CA ARG A 97 2.76 21.24 8.66
C ARG A 97 1.27 21.19 8.39
N LEU A 98 0.47 20.96 9.42
CA LEU A 98 -0.97 20.81 9.39
C LEU A 98 -1.62 21.88 10.27
N ASP A 99 -2.83 22.30 9.91
CA ASP A 99 -3.66 23.25 10.66
C ASP A 99 -4.31 22.64 11.92
N ARG A 100 -4.21 21.31 12.05
CA ARG A 100 -4.67 20.52 13.18
C ARG A 100 -3.91 19.20 13.26
N ARG A 101 -3.93 18.57 14.42
CA ARG A 101 -3.42 17.19 14.59
C ARG A 101 -4.37 16.21 13.87
N PRO A 102 -3.86 15.31 12.99
CA PRO A 102 -4.69 14.28 12.36
C PRO A 102 -5.05 13.18 13.36
N SER A 103 -6.24 12.61 13.20
CA SER A 103 -6.60 11.37 13.89
C SER A 103 -6.08 10.14 13.15
N VAL A 104 -5.96 10.23 11.83
CA VAL A 104 -5.49 9.13 10.97
C VAL A 104 -4.58 9.69 9.88
N VAL A 105 -3.51 8.94 9.57
CA VAL A 105 -2.65 9.17 8.40
C VAL A 105 -2.65 7.91 7.55
N ARG A 106 -3.09 8.06 6.30
CA ARG A 106 -3.20 6.97 5.32
C ARG A 106 -2.24 7.19 4.18
N VAL A 107 -1.96 6.11 3.47
CA VAL A 107 -1.28 6.16 2.19
C VAL A 107 -2.28 5.84 1.09
N GLU A 108 -2.41 6.74 0.13
CA GLU A 108 -3.14 6.52 -1.10
C GLU A 108 -2.14 6.21 -2.20
N THR A 109 -2.47 5.26 -3.07
CA THR A 109 -1.62 4.85 -4.18
C THR A 109 -2.39 4.92 -5.49
N GLY A 110 -1.69 5.26 -6.55
CA GLY A 110 -2.17 5.08 -7.91
C GLY A 110 -1.94 3.65 -8.40
N PRO A 111 -1.76 3.45 -9.71
CA PRO A 111 -1.47 2.13 -10.27
C PRO A 111 -0.22 1.51 -9.67
N ILE A 112 -0.32 0.22 -9.34
CA ILE A 112 0.81 -0.63 -8.98
C ILE A 112 1.24 -1.34 -10.26
N GLU A 113 2.46 -1.08 -10.76
CA GLU A 113 2.89 -1.57 -12.07
C GLU A 113 3.40 -3.02 -12.05
N LYS A 114 3.27 -3.64 -13.23
CA LYS A 114 3.41 -5.07 -13.59
C LYS A 114 4.74 -5.78 -13.29
N GLY A 115 5.66 -5.14 -12.58
CA GLY A 115 6.69 -5.86 -11.82
C GLY A 115 6.12 -6.54 -10.57
N ASN A 116 4.86 -6.23 -10.25
CA ASN A 116 4.17 -6.59 -9.03
C ASN A 116 2.80 -7.21 -9.36
N ASP A 117 2.79 -8.36 -10.02
CA ASP A 117 1.63 -9.29 -10.02
C ASP A 117 1.59 -10.07 -8.69
N ASP A 118 2.10 -9.48 -7.60
CA ASP A 118 2.14 -10.09 -6.28
C ASP A 118 0.72 -10.29 -5.79
N ALA A 119 0.42 -11.54 -5.44
CA ALA A 119 -0.93 -11.94 -5.12
C ALA A 119 -1.24 -11.67 -3.64
N GLU A 120 -0.24 -11.35 -2.80
CA GLU A 120 -0.44 -10.97 -1.40
C GLU A 120 0.37 -9.73 -0.97
N TYR A 121 -0.31 -8.65 -0.56
CA TYR A 121 0.34 -7.44 -0.03
C TYR A 121 -0.50 -6.71 1.02
N TRP A 122 0.17 -5.93 1.88
CA TRP A 122 -0.47 -5.06 2.87
C TRP A 122 -0.14 -3.59 2.63
N ILE A 123 -1.17 -2.74 2.75
CA ILE A 123 -1.01 -1.29 2.88
C ILE A 123 -1.43 -0.91 4.30
N LYS A 124 -0.54 -0.24 5.04
CA LYS A 124 -0.74 0.11 6.45
C LYS A 124 -0.71 1.61 6.65
N GLY A 125 -1.76 2.12 7.30
CA GLY A 125 -1.82 3.49 7.80
C GLY A 125 -1.50 3.53 9.29
N VAL A 126 -1.57 4.73 9.88
CA VAL A 126 -1.51 4.92 11.34
C VAL A 126 -2.72 5.70 11.84
N GLN A 127 -3.15 5.38 13.05
CA GLN A 127 -4.26 6.05 13.71
C GLN A 127 -3.86 6.44 15.13
N GLN A 128 -4.40 7.55 15.62
CA GLN A 128 -4.26 7.97 17.01
C GLN A 128 -5.00 7.00 17.93
N ALA A 129 -4.25 6.35 18.80
CA ALA A 129 -4.77 5.50 19.87
C ALA A 129 -3.91 5.70 21.11
N ASN A 130 -4.55 5.90 22.27
CA ASN A 130 -3.86 6.06 23.55
C ASN A 130 -2.81 7.19 23.60
N GLY A 131 -2.93 8.20 22.74
CA GLY A 131 -2.02 9.35 22.66
C GLY A 131 -0.86 9.18 21.68
N GLU A 132 -0.70 8.00 21.10
CA GLU A 132 0.34 7.65 20.13
C GLU A 132 -0.27 7.25 18.78
N TYR A 133 0.57 7.14 17.74
CA TYR A 133 0.15 6.60 16.45
C TYR A 133 0.39 5.08 16.42
N GLU A 134 -0.68 4.30 16.27
CA GLU A 134 -0.63 2.84 16.12
C GLU A 134 -0.92 2.45 14.67
N GLN A 135 -0.20 1.45 14.14
CA GLN A 135 -0.43 0.96 12.78
C GLN A 135 -1.76 0.19 12.68
N PHE A 136 -2.42 0.30 11.54
CA PHE A 136 -3.55 -0.53 11.18
C PHE A 136 -3.48 -0.96 9.70
N ILE A 137 -4.12 -2.08 9.38
CA ILE A 137 -4.22 -2.57 8.00
C ILE A 137 -5.29 -1.76 7.27
N GLN A 138 -4.86 -0.96 6.30
CA GLN A 138 -5.75 -0.19 5.44
C GLN A 138 -6.27 -1.05 4.29
N GLU A 139 -5.37 -1.79 3.63
CA GLU A 139 -5.68 -2.67 2.52
C GLU A 139 -4.89 -3.96 2.66
N HIS A 140 -5.55 -5.06 2.32
CA HIS A 140 -4.94 -6.38 2.22
C HIS A 140 -5.47 -7.01 0.94
N GLN A 141 -4.57 -7.28 0.00
CA GLN A 141 -4.84 -8.18 -1.10
C GLN A 141 -4.32 -9.56 -0.73
N GLU A 142 -5.17 -10.57 -0.91
CA GLU A 142 -4.85 -12.00 -0.74
C GLU A 142 -5.09 -12.69 -2.09
N CYS A 143 -4.41 -13.82 -2.30
CA CYS A 143 -4.42 -14.56 -3.56
C CYS A 143 -5.76 -15.25 -3.85
#